data_AF-A0A816UNW5-F1
#
_entry.id   AF-A0A816UNW5-F1
#
_cell.length_a   1.000
_cell.length_b   1.000
_cell.length_c   1.000
_cell.angle_alpha   90.00
_cell.angle_beta   90.00
_cell.angle_gamma   90.00
#
_symmetry.space_group_name_H-M   'P 1'
#
loop_
_entity.id
_entity.type
_entity.pdbx_description
1 polymer ?
#
loop_
_entity_poly.entity_id
_entity_poly.type
_entity_poly.pdbx_seq_one_letter_code
_entity_poly.pdbx_strand_id
1 'polypeptide(L)'
;METFKGKPLFEHQGYLYTVNKKSDDKVIWCCRNYRHADVVSKLSDNAISSLPNLRNLKRNVRKIRQRSQNPLSLPTTRDSIVIDPQYTRTARNRTFLHFASGSIDQRILIFSTKKNN
;
A
#
# COMPACT_ATOMS: atom_id res chain seq x y z
N MET A 1 -9.79 -27.24 3.75
CA MET A 1 -10.51 -26.94 2.50
C MET A 1 -9.53 -27.00 1.34
N GLU A 2 -10.01 -27.32 0.14
CA GLU A 2 -9.19 -27.36 -1.07
C GLU A 2 -9.80 -26.48 -2.15
N THR A 3 -8.96 -25.93 -3.00
CA THR A 3 -9.43 -25.22 -4.20
C THR A 3 -9.95 -26.22 -5.24
N PHE A 4 -10.71 -25.75 -6.22
CA PHE A 4 -11.15 -26.55 -7.39
C PHE A 4 -10.01 -27.23 -8.18
N LYS A 5 -8.76 -26.81 -7.94
CA LYS A 5 -7.54 -27.39 -8.52
C LYS A 5 -6.77 -28.27 -7.52
N GLY A 6 -7.41 -28.72 -6.44
CA GLY A 6 -6.81 -29.57 -5.40
C GLY A 6 -5.74 -28.90 -4.53
N LYS A 7 -5.54 -27.57 -4.65
CA LYS A 7 -4.54 -26.89 -3.81
C LYS A 7 -5.07 -26.64 -2.39
N PRO A 8 -4.24 -26.81 -1.36
CA PRO A 8 -4.63 -26.56 0.02
C PRO A 8 -5.01 -25.09 0.21
N LEU A 9 -6.16 -24.89 0.85
CA LEU A 9 -6.76 -23.59 1.15
C LEU A 9 -6.96 -23.48 2.66
N PHE A 10 -6.48 -22.36 3.22
CA PHE A 10 -6.61 -22.04 4.62
C PHE A 10 -7.52 -20.81 4.76
N GLU A 11 -8.49 -20.89 5.66
CA GLU A 11 -9.39 -19.77 5.98
C GLU A 11 -9.04 -19.24 7.37
N HIS A 12 -8.85 -17.92 7.48
CA HIS A 12 -8.60 -17.27 8.76
C HIS A 12 -9.19 -15.86 8.78
N GLN A 13 -10.02 -15.57 9.78
CA GLN A 13 -10.70 -14.28 9.95
C GLN A 13 -11.50 -13.84 8.71
N GLY A 14 -12.15 -14.79 8.02
CA GLY A 14 -12.93 -14.52 6.81
C GLY A 14 -12.08 -14.27 5.55
N TYR A 15 -10.77 -14.48 5.62
CA TYR A 15 -9.87 -14.37 4.47
C TYR A 15 -9.39 -15.75 4.03
N LEU A 16 -9.26 -15.91 2.71
CA LEU A 16 -8.77 -17.14 2.08
C LEU A 16 -7.29 -17.03 1.72
N TYR A 17 -6.53 -18.06 2.07
CA TYR A 17 -5.10 -18.14 1.88
C TYR A 17 -4.73 -19.38 1.08
N THR A 18 -3.73 -19.23 0.21
CA THR A 18 -3.09 -20.37 -0.47
C THR A 18 -1.64 -20.48 -0.11
N VAL A 19 -1.14 -21.71 -0.12
CA VAL A 19 0.29 -21.98 0.10
C VAL A 19 1.11 -21.29 -0.98
N ASN A 20 2.05 -20.45 -0.54
CA ASN A 20 3.06 -19.82 -1.38
C ASN A 20 4.36 -20.62 -1.35
N LYS A 21 4.88 -20.90 -0.15
CA LYS A 21 6.10 -21.68 0.04
C LYS A 21 5.94 -22.69 1.17
N LYS A 22 6.59 -23.84 1.03
CA LYS A 22 6.75 -24.82 2.10
C LYS A 22 8.24 -24.98 2.39
N SER A 23 8.57 -25.02 3.67
CA SER A 23 9.84 -25.44 4.25
C SER A 23 9.53 -26.63 5.15
N ASP A 24 10.55 -27.37 5.57
CA ASP A 24 10.36 -28.53 6.45
C ASP A 24 9.60 -28.17 7.75
N ASP A 25 9.90 -27.01 8.34
CA ASP A 25 9.28 -26.57 9.60
C ASP A 25 8.10 -25.60 9.44
N LYS A 26 7.86 -25.05 8.25
CA LYS A 26 6.83 -24.01 8.08
C LYS A 26 6.21 -23.94 6.70
N VAL A 27 4.92 -23.59 6.69
CA VAL A 27 4.16 -23.29 5.48
C VAL A 27 3.83 -21.81 5.46
N ILE A 28 4.33 -21.11 4.43
CA ILE A 28 4.02 -19.70 4.18
C ILE A 28 2.74 -19.62 3.36
N TRP A 29 1.69 -19.09 3.98
CA TRP A 29 0.39 -18.85 3.37
C TRP A 29 0.32 -17.42 2.83
N CYS A 30 -0.26 -17.23 1.65
CA CYS A 30 -0.52 -15.92 1.07
C CYS A 30 -2.02 -15.72 0.87
N CYS A 31 -2.53 -14.63 1.44
CA CYS A 31 -3.92 -14.22 1.29
C CYS A 31 -4.22 -13.96 -0.19
N ARG A 32 -5.21 -14.68 -0.75
CA ARG A 32 -5.65 -14.46 -2.13
C ARG A 32 -6.31 -13.10 -2.32
N ASN A 33 -6.85 -12.51 -1.24
CA ASN A 33 -7.53 -11.22 -1.27
C ASN A 33 -6.60 -10.03 -1.03
N TYR A 34 -5.28 -10.23 -0.92
CA TYR A 34 -4.33 -9.13 -0.65
C TYR A 34 -4.24 -8.10 -1.78
N ARG A 35 -4.76 -8.39 -2.98
CA ARG A 35 -4.81 -7.43 -4.09
C ARG A 35 -5.98 -6.45 -4.04
N HIS A 36 -6.96 -6.67 -3.17
CA HIS A 36 -8.18 -5.88 -3.07
C HIS A 36 -8.77 -6.11 -1.67
N ALA A 37 -8.07 -5.68 -0.61
CA ALA A 37 -8.78 -5.31 0.61
C ALA A 37 -9.57 -4.04 0.27
N ASP A 38 -10.65 -4.28 -0.46
CA ASP A 38 -11.49 -3.31 -1.13
C ASP A 38 -12.22 -2.54 -0.05
N VAL A 39 -11.85 -1.28 0.15
CA VAL A 39 -12.80 -0.31 0.72
C VAL A 39 -14.15 -0.45 -0.01
N VAL A 40 -14.10 -0.75 -1.32
CA VAL A 40 -15.23 -1.05 -2.21
C VAL A 40 -16.09 -2.24 -1.74
N SER A 41 -15.55 -3.28 -1.13
CA SER A 41 -16.32 -4.47 -0.71
C SER A 41 -17.09 -4.22 0.57
N LYS A 42 -16.86 -3.07 1.22
CA LYS A 42 -17.62 -2.57 2.37
C LYS A 42 -18.58 -1.45 1.99
N LEU A 43 -18.62 -1.05 0.71
CA LEU A 43 -19.54 -0.04 0.21
C LEU A 43 -20.85 -0.71 -0.23
N SER A 44 -21.96 0.02 -0.09
CA SER A 44 -23.23 -0.39 -0.69
C SER A 44 -23.15 -0.38 -2.21
N ASP A 45 -23.96 -1.20 -2.88
CA ASP A 45 -23.98 -1.30 -4.35
C ASP A 45 -24.19 0.07 -5.04
N ASN A 46 -25.01 0.93 -4.42
CA ASN A 46 -25.23 2.31 -4.88
C ASN A 46 -23.97 3.19 -4.79
N ALA A 47 -23.15 2.99 -3.77
CA ALA A 47 -21.89 3.70 -3.64
C ALA A 47 -20.85 3.16 -4.65
N ILE A 48 -20.85 1.87 -4.95
CA ILE A 48 -19.95 1.26 -5.93
C ILE A 48 -20.24 1.78 -7.34
N SER A 49 -21.52 1.87 -7.73
CA SER A 49 -21.93 2.35 -9.06
C SER A 49 -21.61 3.83 -9.29
N SER A 50 -21.57 4.62 -8.21
CA SER A 50 -21.24 6.04 -8.25
C SER A 50 -19.74 6.33 -8.28
N LEU A 51 -18.90 5.31 -8.06
CA LEU A 51 -17.45 5.47 -8.06
C LEU A 51 -16.87 5.42 -9.47
N PRO A 52 -15.88 6.29 -9.78
CA PRO A 52 -15.13 6.15 -11.02
C PRO A 52 -14.41 4.81 -11.05
N ASN A 53 -14.45 4.14 -12.19
CA ASN A 53 -13.78 2.85 -12.38
C ASN A 53 -12.30 2.95 -11.95
N LEU A 54 -11.92 2.18 -10.92
CA LEU A 54 -10.60 2.28 -10.30
C LEU A 54 -9.45 2.03 -11.28
N ARG A 55 -9.66 1.15 -12.28
CA ARG A 55 -8.69 0.88 -13.35
C ARG A 55 -8.49 2.11 -14.22
N ASN A 56 -9.58 2.78 -14.60
CA ASN A 56 -9.54 4.01 -15.38
C ASN A 56 -8.94 5.16 -14.58
N LEU A 57 -9.30 5.29 -13.30
CA LEU A 57 -8.73 6.29 -12.39
C LEU A 57 -7.21 6.14 -12.27
N LYS A 58 -6.71 4.93 -12.00
CA LYS A 58 -5.26 4.63 -11.96
C LYS A 58 -4.57 4.98 -13.27
N ARG A 59 -5.18 4.61 -14.40
CA ARG A 59 -4.65 4.91 -15.74
C ARG A 59 -4.61 6.41 -16.01
N ASN A 60 -5.64 7.15 -15.63
CA ASN A 60 -5.72 8.59 -15.81
C ASN A 60 -4.73 9.33 -14.91
N VAL A 61 -4.61 8.96 -13.64
CA VAL A 61 -3.59 9.51 -12.72
C VAL A 61 -2.18 9.31 -13.28
N ARG A 62 -1.88 8.11 -13.81
CA ARG A 62 -0.59 7.85 -14.47
C ARG A 62 -0.37 8.75 -15.69
N LYS A 63 -1.37 8.87 -16.58
CA LYS A 63 -1.30 9.74 -17.76
C LYS A 63 -1.08 11.20 -17.38
N ILE A 64 -1.79 11.70 -16.37
CA ILE A 64 -1.65 13.08 -15.87
C ILE A 64 -0.23 13.30 -15.33
N ARG A 65 0.28 12.38 -14.49
CA ARG A 65 1.66 12.45 -13.96
C ARG A 65 2.73 12.38 -15.05
N GLN A 66 2.46 11.70 -16.17
CA GLN A 66 3.37 11.65 -17.31
C GLN A 66 3.31 12.91 -18.18
N ARG A 67 2.16 13.61 -18.20
CA ARG A 67 1.95 14.83 -18.99
C ARG A 67 2.32 16.11 -18.24
N SER A 68 2.33 16.09 -16.91
CA SER A 68 2.86 17.21 -16.12
C SER A 68 4.32 17.43 -16.52
N GLN A 69 4.68 18.65 -16.91
CA GLN A 69 5.99 19.00 -17.44
C GLN A 69 7.18 18.72 -16.50
N ASN A 70 6.91 18.29 -15.26
CA ASN A 70 7.92 17.94 -14.27
C ASN A 70 7.48 16.68 -13.50
N PRO A 71 7.55 15.48 -14.12
CA PRO A 71 7.34 14.26 -13.36
C PRO A 71 8.43 14.18 -12.29
N LEU A 72 8.03 14.13 -11.01
CA LEU A 72 8.98 13.85 -9.93
C LEU A 72 9.72 12.55 -10.30
N SER A 73 11.04 12.64 -10.47
CA SER A 73 11.87 11.48 -10.75
C SER A 73 11.62 10.43 -9.68
N LEU A 74 11.27 9.22 -10.09
CA LEU A 74 11.13 8.13 -9.14
C LEU A 74 12.49 7.93 -8.46
N PRO A 75 12.56 7.96 -7.12
CA PRO A 75 13.79 7.66 -6.40
C PRO A 75 14.28 6.28 -6.84
N THR A 76 15.51 6.21 -7.36
CA THR A 76 16.10 4.94 -7.79
C THR A 76 16.73 4.22 -6.59
N THR A 77 17.14 4.97 -5.57
CA THR A 77 17.61 4.45 -4.28
C THR A 77 16.83 5.06 -3.13
N ARG A 78 16.91 4.45 -1.94
CA ARG A 78 16.26 4.98 -0.72
C ARG A 78 16.86 6.32 -0.29
N ASP A 79 18.12 6.53 -0.58
CA ASP A 79 18.90 7.70 -0.18
C ASP A 79 18.45 8.92 -0.99
N SER A 80 18.04 8.72 -2.25
CA SER A 80 17.52 9.77 -3.12
C SER A 80 16.08 10.21 -2.81
N ILE A 81 15.45 9.71 -1.75
CA ILE A 81 14.10 10.13 -1.33
C ILE A 81 14.17 11.53 -0.71
N VAL A 82 13.74 12.56 -1.45
CA VAL A 82 13.62 13.92 -0.90
C VAL A 82 12.18 14.16 -0.46
N ILE A 83 11.98 14.46 0.82
CA ILE A 83 10.68 14.86 1.36
C ILE A 83 10.73 16.37 1.54
N ASP A 84 9.91 17.09 0.77
CA ASP A 84 9.78 18.54 0.88
C ASP A 84 9.32 18.91 2.33
N PRO A 85 9.91 19.95 2.95
CA PRO A 85 9.48 20.47 4.24
C PRO A 85 7.96 20.60 4.40
N GLN A 86 7.23 20.96 3.35
CA GLN A 86 5.76 21.07 3.40
C GLN A 86 5.06 19.74 3.73
N TYR A 87 5.68 18.60 3.40
CA TYR A 87 5.17 17.26 3.66
C TYR A 87 5.71 16.64 4.97
N THR A 88 6.59 17.35 5.69
CA THR A 88 7.08 16.89 7.01
C THR A 88 6.09 17.16 8.13
N ARG A 89 5.00 17.89 7.83
CA ARG A 89 3.99 18.36 8.79
C ARG A 89 2.59 17.91 8.39
N THR A 90 1.74 17.73 9.40
CA THR A 90 0.30 17.49 9.23
C THR A 90 -0.41 18.77 8.76
N ALA A 91 -1.66 18.66 8.29
CA ALA A 91 -2.52 19.80 7.96
C ALA A 91 -2.74 20.79 9.13
N ARG A 92 -2.54 20.35 10.38
CA ARG A 92 -2.59 21.19 11.59
C ARG A 92 -1.20 21.67 12.03
N ASN A 93 -0.23 21.68 11.11
CA ASN A 93 1.15 22.13 11.32
C ASN A 93 1.96 21.35 12.37
N ARG A 94 1.51 20.14 12.75
CA ARG A 94 2.23 19.27 13.71
C ARG A 94 3.28 18.45 13.00
N THR A 95 4.43 18.22 13.64
CA THR A 95 5.47 17.31 13.16
C THR A 95 4.89 15.93 12.87
N PHE A 96 5.11 15.44 11.65
CA PHE A 96 4.68 14.12 11.20
C PHE A 96 5.90 13.24 10.90
N LEU A 97 6.91 13.78 10.22
CA LEU A 97 8.21 13.13 10.10
C LEU A 97 9.01 13.39 11.37
N HIS A 98 9.10 12.38 12.23
CA HIS A 98 9.74 12.49 13.54
C HIS A 98 11.24 12.25 13.48
N PHE A 99 11.69 11.35 12.61
CA PHE A 99 13.10 11.03 12.44
C PHE A 99 13.44 10.69 11.00
N ALA A 100 14.61 11.12 10.55
CA ALA A 100 15.23 10.73 9.29
C ALA A 100 16.72 10.49 9.53
N SER A 101 17.22 9.30 9.23
CA SER A 101 18.63 8.93 9.44
C SER A 101 19.61 9.54 8.42
N GLY A 102 19.14 10.36 7.49
CA GLY A 102 19.96 10.96 6.43
C GLY A 102 20.28 10.00 5.27
N SER A 103 21.25 10.40 4.44
CA SER A 103 21.66 9.71 3.21
C SER A 103 22.61 8.55 3.50
N ILE A 104 22.08 7.49 4.12
CA ILE A 104 22.75 6.20 4.33
C ILE A 104 21.98 5.11 3.58
N ASP A 105 22.68 4.09 3.06
CA ASP A 105 22.10 2.98 2.26
C ASP A 105 20.86 2.31 2.91
N GLN A 106 20.76 2.39 4.23
CA GLN A 106 19.65 1.89 5.03
C GLN A 106 18.86 3.03 5.67
N ARG A 107 18.45 4.03 4.87
CA ARG A 107 17.72 5.18 5.38
C ARG A 107 16.45 4.77 6.15
N ILE A 108 16.39 5.17 7.41
CA ILE A 108 15.25 4.99 8.31
C ILE A 108 14.45 6.29 8.35
N LEU A 109 13.15 6.19 8.09
CA LEU A 109 12.18 7.27 8.24
C LEU A 109 11.15 6.84 9.29
N ILE A 110 10.98 7.63 10.34
CA ILE A 110 9.97 7.38 11.38
C ILE A 110 8.89 8.45 11.27
N PHE A 111 7.67 8.02 11.01
CA PHE A 111 6.49 8.87 10.99
C PHE A 111 5.71 8.65 12.28
N SER A 112 5.46 9.74 13.02
CA SER A 112 4.67 9.68 14.24
C SER A 112 3.95 11.00 14.46
N THR A 113 2.92 10.96 15.30
CA THR A 113 2.28 12.18 15.80
C THR A 113 2.23 12.08 17.32
N LYS A 114 2.38 13.21 18.03
CA LYS A 114 2.35 13.25 19.50
C LYS A 114 0.99 12.85 20.12
N LYS A 115 -0.02 12.48 19.32
CA LYS A 115 -1.29 11.96 19.82
C LYS A 115 -1.23 10.43 19.83
N ASN A 116 -1.10 9.85 21.02
CA ASN A 116 -1.65 8.52 21.27
C ASN A 116 -3.18 8.64 21.24
N ASN A 117 -3.84 7.71 20.55
CA ASN A 117 -5.21 7.33 20.89
C ASN A 117 -5.13 6.26 21.97
#